data_AF-A0A835TMS1-F1
#
_entry.id   AF-A0A835TMS1-F1
#
_cell.length_a   1.000
_cell.length_b   1.000
_cell.length_c   1.000
_cell.angle_alpha   90.00
_cell.angle_beta   90.00
_cell.angle_gamma   90.00
#
_symmetry.space_group_name_H-M   'P 1'
#
loop_
_entity.id
_entity.type
_entity.pdbx_description
1 polymer ?
#
loop_
_entity_poly.entity_id
_entity_poly.type
_entity_poly.pdbx_seq_one_letter_code
_entity_poly.pdbx_strand_id
1 'polypeptide(L)'
;MTQAQEACPVEDFRPALDRIANATESLAGVSGQALTLLKQVETIFGDKIEQLTGRWKSVDFAARYRDFVVDYEAYVFVRMEARTKYKDALVLGLPKLTDSGQAVQALGLLARSERLNMAVAPAQKKLREAWDEAVVSTGLTVEEYATLRAFKGSTNEAFHQSSPPAEALMLLEKAPLPDDYAQYKQPLVKLLELLVEWRGTQ
;
A
#
# COMPACT_ATOMS: atom_id res chain seq x y z
N MET A 1 15.06 94.35 -31.80
CA MET A 1 14.51 93.89 -30.52
C MET A 1 13.50 92.80 -30.83
N THR A 2 13.90 91.56 -30.63
CA THR A 2 13.21 90.36 -31.09
C THR A 2 12.72 89.63 -29.85
N GLN A 3 11.40 89.48 -29.70
CA GLN A 3 10.82 88.50 -28.80
C GLN A 3 9.76 87.73 -29.59
N ALA A 4 10.15 86.58 -30.12
CA ALA A 4 9.23 85.53 -30.51
C ALA A 4 8.88 84.76 -29.23
N GLN A 5 7.64 84.88 -28.75
CA GLN A 5 7.09 83.92 -27.80
C GLN A 5 6.81 82.63 -28.58
N GLU A 6 7.62 81.60 -28.36
CA GLU A 6 7.31 80.23 -28.77
C GLU A 6 6.04 79.80 -28.04
N ALA A 7 4.94 79.69 -28.78
CA ALA A 7 3.74 79.03 -28.31
C ALA A 7 4.04 77.53 -28.21
N CYS A 8 4.10 77.00 -26.98
CA CYS A 8 4.11 75.56 -26.76
C CYS A 8 2.79 74.99 -27.29
N PRO A 9 2.79 74.04 -28.25
CA PRO A 9 1.56 73.42 -28.69
C PRO A 9 0.99 72.63 -27.51
N VAL A 10 -0.20 73.01 -27.05
CA VAL A 10 -0.98 72.21 -26.09
C VAL A 10 -1.51 71.02 -26.88
N GLU A 11 -0.66 70.02 -27.11
CA GLU A 11 -1.12 68.72 -27.57
C GLU A 11 -2.01 68.13 -26.48
N ASP A 12 -3.23 67.75 -26.84
CA ASP A 12 -4.16 67.11 -25.91
C ASP A 12 -3.63 65.71 -25.58
N PHE A 13 -2.93 65.59 -24.46
CA PHE A 13 -2.29 64.35 -24.00
C PHE A 13 -3.29 63.28 -23.53
N ARG A 14 -4.58 63.63 -23.39
CA ARG A 14 -5.63 62.73 -22.90
C ARG A 14 -5.75 61.41 -23.67
N PRO A 15 -5.72 61.38 -25.02
CA PRO A 15 -5.82 60.13 -25.78
C PRO A 15 -4.59 59.21 -25.62
N ALA A 16 -3.42 59.79 -25.34
CA ALA A 16 -2.19 59.01 -25.08
C ALA A 16 -2.23 58.40 -23.67
N LEU A 17 -2.74 59.13 -22.68
CA LEU A 17 -2.93 58.64 -21.31
C LEU A 17 -3.95 57.51 -21.25
N ASP A 18 -5.08 57.61 -21.97
CA ASP A 18 -6.08 56.53 -22.04
C ASP A 18 -5.50 55.26 -22.69
N ARG A 19 -4.66 55.39 -23.71
CA ARG A 19 -3.96 54.25 -24.32
C ARG A 19 -2.97 53.59 -23.36
N ILE A 20 -2.23 54.38 -22.58
CA ILE A 20 -1.29 53.86 -21.57
C ILE A 20 -2.04 53.18 -20.42
N ALA A 21 -3.15 53.76 -19.95
CA ALA A 21 -4.00 53.18 -18.92
C ALA A 21 -4.57 51.83 -19.37
N ASN A 22 -5.16 51.76 -20.56
CA ASN A 22 -5.69 50.52 -21.14
C ASN A 22 -4.59 49.46 -21.37
N ALA A 23 -3.40 49.86 -21.82
CA ALA A 23 -2.27 48.94 -21.98
C ALA A 23 -1.77 48.40 -20.63
N THR A 24 -1.76 49.24 -19.59
CA THR A 24 -1.37 48.84 -18.23
C THR A 24 -2.39 47.90 -17.61
N GLU A 25 -3.69 48.15 -17.80
CA GLU A 25 -4.76 47.24 -17.38
C GLU A 25 -4.69 45.89 -18.09
N SER A 26 -4.42 45.87 -19.40
CA SER A 26 -4.22 44.64 -20.17
C SER A 26 -3.00 43.86 -19.67
N LEU A 27 -1.88 44.53 -19.40
CA LEU A 27 -0.65 43.90 -18.89
C LEU A 27 -0.85 43.36 -17.45
N ALA A 28 -1.58 44.09 -16.61
CA ALA A 28 -1.97 43.65 -15.27
C ALA A 28 -2.92 42.45 -15.33
N GLY A 29 -3.85 42.43 -16.28
CA GLY A 29 -4.75 41.29 -16.54
C GLY A 29 -4.00 40.03 -16.97
N VAL A 30 -3.06 40.15 -17.91
CA VAL A 30 -2.21 39.03 -18.36
C VAL A 30 -1.30 38.55 -17.21
N SER A 31 -0.71 39.47 -16.45
CA SER A 31 0.13 39.13 -15.29
C SER A 31 -0.68 38.46 -14.17
N GLY A 32 -1.91 38.91 -13.92
CA GLY A 32 -2.83 38.29 -12.95
C GLY A 32 -3.28 36.89 -13.37
N GLN A 33 -3.53 36.69 -14.67
CA GLN A 33 -3.82 35.37 -15.23
C GLN A 33 -2.61 34.44 -15.16
N ALA A 34 -1.41 34.93 -15.47
CA ALA A 34 -0.17 34.17 -15.35
C ALA A 34 0.12 33.77 -13.90
N LEU A 35 -0.10 34.67 -12.94
CA LEU A 35 0.07 34.39 -11.51
C LEU A 35 -0.97 33.36 -11.00
N THR A 36 -2.20 33.42 -11.52
CA THR A 36 -3.26 32.44 -11.20
C THR A 36 -2.92 31.06 -11.78
N LEU A 37 -2.44 31.01 -13.02
CA LEU A 37 -1.97 29.77 -13.66
C LEU A 37 -0.78 29.16 -12.89
N LEU A 38 0.19 29.98 -12.48
CA LEU A 38 1.31 29.51 -11.67
C LEU A 38 0.85 28.93 -10.33
N LYS A 39 -0.08 29.59 -9.62
CA LYS A 39 -0.67 29.06 -8.38
C LYS A 39 -1.40 27.74 -8.61
N GLN A 40 -2.19 27.64 -9.68
CA GLN A 40 -2.91 26.41 -10.03
C GLN A 40 -1.94 25.27 -10.35
N VAL A 41 -0.87 25.57 -11.09
CA VAL A 41 0.21 24.63 -11.40
C VAL A 41 0.90 24.17 -10.12
N GLU A 42 1.29 25.09 -9.23
CA GLU A 42 1.89 24.76 -7.93
C GLU A 42 0.96 23.89 -7.06
N THR A 43 -0.33 24.20 -7.00
CA THR A 43 -1.31 23.37 -6.28
C THR A 43 -1.43 21.99 -6.91
N ILE A 44 -1.62 21.89 -8.23
CA ILE A 44 -1.76 20.60 -8.91
C ILE A 44 -0.51 19.73 -8.73
N PHE A 45 0.69 20.31 -8.88
CA PHE A 45 1.94 19.59 -8.68
C PHE A 45 2.19 19.26 -7.21
N GLY A 46 1.88 20.17 -6.29
CA GLY A 46 1.97 19.94 -4.84
C GLY A 46 1.08 18.77 -4.40
N ASP A 47 -0.20 18.81 -4.76
CA ASP A 47 -1.16 17.74 -4.51
C ASP A 47 -0.70 16.42 -5.12
N LYS A 48 -0.14 16.46 -6.33
CA LYS A 48 0.35 15.25 -7.01
C LYS A 48 1.57 14.66 -6.31
N ILE A 49 2.51 15.49 -5.87
CA ILE A 49 3.68 15.07 -5.10
C ILE A 49 3.25 14.47 -3.76
N GLU A 50 2.28 15.08 -3.07
CA GLU A 50 1.74 14.55 -1.83
C GLU A 50 1.08 13.18 -2.02
N GLN A 51 0.23 13.04 -3.06
CA GLN A 51 -0.37 11.75 -3.42
C GLN A 51 0.67 10.67 -3.73
N LEU A 52 1.70 11.00 -4.53
CA LEU A 52 2.76 10.08 -4.88
C LEU A 52 3.60 9.68 -3.65
N THR A 53 3.87 10.63 -2.75
CA THR A 53 4.61 10.39 -1.51
C THR A 53 3.80 9.50 -0.56
N GLY A 54 2.50 9.76 -0.41
CA GLY A 54 1.60 8.91 0.37
C GLY A 54 1.54 7.48 -0.18
N ARG A 55 1.37 7.35 -1.50
CA ARG A 55 1.36 6.04 -2.18
C ARG A 55 2.68 5.30 -2.01
N TRP A 56 3.81 5.98 -2.16
CA TRP A 56 5.12 5.36 -2.00
C TRP A 56 5.35 4.85 -0.56
N LYS A 57 4.98 5.64 0.47
CA LYS A 57 5.01 5.19 1.87
C LYS A 57 4.15 3.94 2.12
N SER A 58 2.96 3.91 1.53
CA SER A 58 2.05 2.76 1.62
C SER A 58 2.61 1.50 0.97
N VAL A 59 3.23 1.62 -0.21
CA VAL A 59 3.84 0.48 -0.91
C VAL A 59 5.10 0.00 -0.19
N ASP A 60 5.96 0.92 0.26
CA ASP A 60 7.18 0.58 1.03
C ASP A 60 6.84 -0.15 2.32
N PHE A 61 5.83 0.35 3.07
CA PHE A 61 5.32 -0.31 4.26
C PHE A 61 4.84 -1.73 3.94
N ALA A 62 3.96 -1.90 2.94
CA ALA A 62 3.41 -3.20 2.60
C ALA A 62 4.51 -4.19 2.17
N ALA A 63 5.43 -3.75 1.31
CA ALA A 63 6.52 -4.57 0.79
C ALA A 63 7.46 -5.05 1.91
N ARG A 64 7.73 -4.19 2.90
CA ARG A 64 8.62 -4.49 4.03
C ARG A 64 8.10 -5.62 4.91
N TYR A 65 6.79 -5.64 5.19
CA TYR A 65 6.21 -6.64 6.10
C TYR A 65 5.63 -7.87 5.40
N ARG A 66 5.48 -7.83 4.07
CA ARG A 66 4.93 -8.92 3.26
C ARG A 66 5.66 -10.24 3.44
N ASP A 67 6.99 -10.21 3.48
CA ASP A 67 7.82 -11.42 3.49
C ASP A 67 7.75 -12.16 4.82
N PHE A 68 7.43 -11.50 5.94
CA PHE A 68 7.14 -12.18 7.20
C PHE A 68 5.90 -13.05 7.13
N VAL A 69 4.90 -12.66 6.33
CA VAL A 69 3.72 -13.51 6.09
C VAL A 69 4.12 -14.76 5.30
N VAL A 70 5.08 -14.66 4.37
CA VAL A 70 5.63 -15.81 3.63
C VAL A 70 6.39 -16.75 4.57
N ASP A 71 7.27 -16.20 5.41
CA ASP A 71 8.03 -16.96 6.42
C ASP A 71 7.09 -17.73 7.36
N TYR A 72 6.03 -17.06 7.81
CA TYR A 72 5.02 -17.68 8.66
C TYR A 72 4.20 -18.75 7.93
N GLU A 73 3.80 -18.53 6.67
CA GLU A 73 3.13 -19.56 5.87
C GLU A 73 3.99 -20.82 5.69
N ALA A 74 5.31 -20.67 5.53
CA ALA A 74 6.25 -21.79 5.50
C ALA A 74 6.27 -22.55 6.85
N TYR A 75 6.25 -21.82 7.97
CA TYR A 75 6.17 -22.43 9.30
C TYR A 75 4.86 -23.18 9.53
N VAL A 76 3.72 -22.56 9.20
CA VAL A 76 2.40 -23.19 9.27
C VAL A 76 2.35 -24.45 8.41
N PHE A 77 2.92 -24.42 7.22
CA PHE A 77 2.96 -25.57 6.33
C PHE A 77 3.65 -26.78 6.98
N VAL A 78 4.85 -26.60 7.56
CA VAL A 78 5.57 -27.68 8.26
C VAL A 78 4.74 -28.25 9.41
N ARG A 79 4.03 -27.39 10.16
CA ARG A 79 3.14 -27.82 11.25
C ARG A 79 1.89 -28.54 10.75
N MET A 80 1.32 -28.11 9.64
CA MET A 80 0.16 -28.73 8.99
C MET A 80 0.48 -30.16 8.56
N GLU A 81 1.68 -30.42 8.02
CA GLU A 81 2.07 -31.76 7.57
C GLU A 81 2.00 -32.82 8.68
N ALA A 82 2.18 -32.42 9.94
CA ALA A 82 2.08 -33.30 11.10
C ALA A 82 0.63 -33.58 11.55
N ARG A 83 -0.36 -32.82 11.07
CA ARG A 83 -1.75 -32.91 11.53
C ARG A 83 -2.47 -34.12 10.94
N THR A 84 -3.32 -34.76 11.77
CA THR A 84 -4.15 -35.90 11.34
C THR A 84 -5.03 -35.55 10.15
N LYS A 85 -5.63 -34.35 10.15
CA LYS A 85 -6.51 -33.91 9.05
C LYS A 85 -5.79 -33.78 7.71
N TYR A 86 -4.51 -33.44 7.70
CA TYR A 86 -3.73 -33.44 6.46
C TYR A 86 -3.50 -34.87 5.96
N LYS A 87 -3.19 -35.80 6.87
CA LYS A 87 -3.09 -37.24 6.53
C LYS A 87 -4.41 -37.79 5.98
N ASP A 88 -5.54 -37.40 6.59
CA ASP A 88 -6.87 -37.77 6.09
C ASP A 88 -7.12 -37.20 4.68
N ALA A 89 -6.70 -35.96 4.41
CA ALA A 89 -6.81 -35.35 3.08
C ALA A 89 -6.03 -36.16 2.02
N LEU A 90 -4.82 -36.62 2.35
CA LEU A 90 -4.01 -37.46 1.46
C LEU A 90 -4.69 -38.80 1.17
N VAL A 91 -5.29 -39.45 2.18
CA VAL A 91 -6.05 -40.70 2.01
C VAL A 91 -7.27 -40.48 1.11
N LEU A 92 -7.90 -39.30 1.18
CA LEU A 92 -9.01 -38.90 0.30
C LEU A 92 -8.56 -38.47 -1.12
N GLY A 93 -7.29 -38.65 -1.46
CA GLY A 93 -6.75 -38.41 -2.80
C GLY A 93 -6.20 -36.99 -3.03
N LEU A 94 -5.97 -36.19 -1.97
CA LEU A 94 -5.23 -34.95 -2.12
C LEU A 94 -3.79 -35.26 -2.57
N PRO A 95 -3.28 -34.62 -3.64
CA PRO A 95 -1.86 -34.71 -3.98
C PRO A 95 -1.00 -34.18 -2.83
N LYS A 96 0.13 -34.84 -2.56
CA LYS A 96 1.10 -34.33 -1.57
C LYS A 96 1.63 -32.98 -2.04
N LEU A 97 1.49 -31.97 -1.18
CA LEU A 97 1.98 -30.62 -1.43
C LEU A 97 3.48 -30.55 -1.11
N THR A 98 4.25 -29.82 -1.91
CA THR A 98 5.71 -29.72 -1.72
C THR A 98 6.15 -28.53 -0.88
N ASP A 99 5.33 -27.48 -0.82
CA ASP A 99 5.64 -26.22 -0.15
C ASP A 99 4.36 -25.47 0.28
N SER A 100 4.56 -24.43 1.09
CA SER A 100 3.49 -23.56 1.55
C SER A 100 2.77 -22.82 0.42
N GLY A 101 3.46 -22.51 -0.67
CA GLY A 101 2.89 -21.86 -1.85
C GLY A 101 1.78 -22.70 -2.48
N GLN A 102 2.02 -24.00 -2.66
CA GLN A 102 1.01 -24.93 -3.17
C GLN A 102 -0.17 -25.08 -2.21
N ALA A 103 0.09 -25.18 -0.90
CA ALA A 103 -0.97 -25.26 0.10
C ALA A 103 -1.89 -24.03 0.06
N VAL A 104 -1.29 -22.84 0.08
CA VAL A 104 -2.00 -21.57 -0.01
C VAL A 104 -2.76 -21.43 -1.33
N GLN A 105 -2.17 -21.88 -2.46
CA GLN A 105 -2.84 -21.86 -3.76
C GLN A 105 -4.07 -22.79 -3.76
N ALA A 106 -3.94 -24.00 -3.23
CA ALA A 106 -5.05 -24.95 -3.13
C ALA A 106 -6.19 -24.41 -2.26
N LEU A 107 -5.87 -23.76 -1.14
CA LEU A 107 -6.85 -23.10 -0.26
C LEU A 107 -7.52 -21.91 -0.97
N GLY A 108 -6.77 -21.15 -1.77
CA GLY A 108 -7.31 -20.06 -2.57
C GLY A 108 -8.29 -20.55 -3.65
N LEU A 109 -7.95 -21.64 -4.34
CA LEU A 109 -8.86 -22.29 -5.30
C LEU A 109 -10.13 -22.79 -4.63
N LEU A 110 -9.99 -23.42 -3.47
CA LEU A 110 -11.11 -23.87 -2.65
C LEU A 110 -12.05 -22.71 -2.26
N ALA A 111 -11.51 -21.60 -1.75
CA ALA A 111 -12.30 -20.42 -1.39
C ALA A 111 -13.03 -19.82 -2.61
N ARG A 112 -12.38 -19.85 -3.79
CA ARG A 112 -13.00 -19.41 -5.05
C ARG A 112 -14.13 -20.35 -5.48
N SER A 113 -13.95 -21.66 -5.38
CA SER A 113 -14.99 -22.65 -5.70
C SER A 113 -16.23 -22.47 -4.83
N GLU A 114 -16.06 -22.22 -3.53
CA GLU A 114 -17.18 -21.96 -2.62
C GLU A 114 -17.91 -20.67 -2.96
N ARG A 115 -17.18 -19.59 -3.26
CA ARG A 115 -17.79 -18.32 -3.71
C ARG A 115 -18.61 -18.48 -4.99
N LEU A 116 -18.22 -19.43 -5.85
CA LEU A 116 -18.92 -19.76 -7.09
C LEU A 116 -19.98 -20.86 -6.92
N ASN A 117 -20.29 -21.28 -5.68
CA ASN A 117 -21.20 -22.38 -5.35
C ASN A 117 -20.88 -23.69 -6.09
N MET A 118 -19.60 -23.94 -6.34
CA MET A 118 -19.13 -25.19 -6.96
C MET A 118 -18.97 -26.29 -5.92
N ALA A 119 -19.10 -27.54 -6.35
CA ALA A 119 -18.84 -28.69 -5.50
C ALA A 119 -17.38 -28.70 -5.03
N VAL A 120 -17.19 -28.80 -3.72
CA VAL A 120 -15.88 -28.90 -3.07
C VAL A 120 -15.59 -30.35 -2.72
N ALA A 121 -14.40 -30.83 -3.10
CA ALA A 121 -13.99 -32.20 -2.79
C ALA A 121 -13.74 -32.37 -1.27
N PRO A 122 -14.12 -33.52 -0.66
CA PRO A 122 -13.87 -33.79 0.75
C PRO A 122 -12.40 -33.63 1.17
N ALA A 123 -11.47 -34.03 0.30
CA ALA A 123 -10.03 -33.87 0.51
C ALA A 123 -9.61 -32.40 0.71
N GLN A 124 -10.23 -31.46 -0.01
CA GLN A 124 -9.92 -30.03 0.09
C GLN A 124 -10.46 -29.43 1.40
N LYS A 125 -11.62 -29.90 1.90
CA LYS A 125 -12.12 -29.49 3.22
C LYS A 125 -11.17 -29.93 4.32
N LYS A 126 -10.66 -31.17 4.25
CA LYS A 126 -9.66 -31.68 5.20
C LYS A 126 -8.35 -30.92 5.15
N LEU A 127 -7.91 -30.52 3.95
CA LEU A 127 -6.76 -29.62 3.80
C LEU A 127 -6.98 -28.29 4.55
N ARG A 128 -8.13 -27.63 4.35
CA ARG A 128 -8.46 -26.39 5.08
C ARG A 128 -8.44 -26.60 6.59
N GLU A 129 -9.15 -27.60 7.07
CA GLU A 129 -9.22 -27.86 8.51
C GLU A 129 -7.82 -28.13 9.11
N ALA A 130 -6.92 -28.80 8.37
CA ALA A 130 -5.54 -29.03 8.80
C ALA A 130 -4.72 -27.73 8.84
N TRP A 131 -4.92 -26.86 7.83
CA TRP A 131 -4.27 -25.56 7.77
C TRP A 131 -4.73 -24.66 8.92
N ASP A 132 -6.04 -24.57 9.15
CA ASP A 132 -6.61 -23.75 10.23
C ASP A 132 -6.13 -24.25 11.61
N GLU A 133 -6.07 -25.57 11.82
CA GLU A 133 -5.47 -26.14 13.03
C GLU A 133 -4.00 -25.78 13.21
N ALA A 134 -3.23 -25.79 12.11
CA ALA A 134 -1.83 -25.40 12.15
C ALA A 134 -1.67 -23.91 12.51
N VAL A 135 -2.44 -23.02 11.88
CA VAL A 135 -2.49 -21.58 12.20
C VAL A 135 -2.80 -21.38 13.69
N VAL A 136 -3.90 -21.96 14.18
CA VAL A 136 -4.31 -21.83 15.59
C VAL A 136 -3.24 -22.35 16.53
N SER A 137 -2.62 -23.49 16.22
CA SER A 137 -1.56 -24.05 17.06
C SER A 137 -0.27 -23.24 17.12
N THR A 138 -0.08 -22.33 16.16
CA THR A 138 1.09 -21.44 16.09
C THR A 138 0.84 -20.09 16.77
N GLY A 139 -0.38 -19.85 17.27
CA GLY A 139 -0.71 -18.68 18.10
C GLY A 139 -1.61 -17.64 17.43
N LEU A 140 -1.85 -17.70 16.11
CA LEU A 140 -2.79 -16.81 15.43
C LEU A 140 -4.20 -17.41 15.35
N THR A 141 -5.23 -16.57 15.36
CA THR A 141 -6.58 -17.01 14.94
C THR A 141 -6.67 -17.10 13.42
N VAL A 142 -7.71 -17.78 12.92
CA VAL A 142 -7.96 -17.88 11.46
C VAL A 142 -8.27 -16.50 10.87
N GLU A 143 -8.95 -15.63 11.62
CA GLU A 143 -9.29 -14.26 11.23
C GLU A 143 -8.05 -13.36 11.18
N GLU A 144 -7.16 -13.47 12.17
CA GLU A 144 -5.87 -12.75 12.18
C GLU A 144 -5.03 -13.17 10.96
N TYR A 145 -4.96 -14.48 10.69
CA TYR A 145 -4.26 -14.98 9.51
C TYR A 145 -4.91 -14.53 8.20
N ALA A 146 -6.25 -14.55 8.10
CA ALA A 146 -6.97 -14.04 6.93
C ALA A 146 -6.67 -12.54 6.70
N THR A 147 -6.56 -11.77 7.78
CA THR A 147 -6.19 -10.35 7.75
C THR A 147 -4.77 -10.16 7.23
N LEU A 148 -3.81 -10.96 7.71
CA LEU A 148 -2.42 -10.96 7.21
C LEU A 148 -2.31 -11.39 5.74
N ARG A 149 -3.16 -12.33 5.31
CA ARG A 149 -3.24 -12.76 3.90
C ARG A 149 -3.76 -11.65 2.99
N ALA A 150 -4.77 -10.90 3.44
CA ALA A 150 -5.25 -9.73 2.73
C ALA A 150 -4.16 -8.65 2.64
N PHE A 151 -3.43 -8.41 3.73
CA PHE A 151 -2.27 -7.52 3.76
C PHE A 151 -1.21 -7.94 2.73
N LYS A 152 -0.78 -9.21 2.72
CA LYS A 152 0.18 -9.73 1.73
C LYS A 152 -0.30 -9.53 0.29
N GLY A 153 -1.60 -9.62 0.03
CA GLY A 153 -2.22 -9.40 -1.28
C GLY A 153 -2.33 -7.93 -1.71
N SER A 154 -2.10 -6.97 -0.81
CA SER A 154 -2.17 -5.53 -1.10
C SER A 154 -1.01 -5.04 -1.99
N THR A 155 0.10 -5.78 -2.04
CA THR A 155 1.25 -5.47 -2.89
C THR A 155 1.90 -6.74 -3.45
N ASN A 156 2.40 -6.63 -4.67
CA ASN A 156 3.27 -7.65 -5.27
C ASN A 156 4.76 -7.30 -5.11
N GLU A 157 5.08 -6.10 -4.62
CA GLU A 157 6.45 -5.71 -4.33
C GLU A 157 6.96 -6.45 -3.08
N ALA A 158 8.19 -6.92 -3.16
CA ALA A 158 8.87 -7.61 -2.07
C ALA A 158 10.18 -6.86 -1.77
N PHE A 159 10.51 -6.71 -0.49
CA PHE A 159 11.79 -6.16 -0.08
C PHE A 159 12.79 -7.31 0.06
N HIS A 160 13.63 -7.52 -0.96
CA HIS A 160 14.61 -8.62 -0.98
C HIS A 160 15.66 -8.57 0.15
N GLN A 161 15.68 -7.49 0.95
CA GLN A 161 16.48 -7.32 2.15
C GLN A 161 15.55 -7.00 3.34
N SER A 162 14.72 -7.96 3.74
CA SER A 162 13.90 -7.80 4.93
C SER A 162 14.78 -7.80 6.19
N SER A 163 14.56 -6.82 7.07
CA SER A 163 15.17 -6.81 8.41
C SER A 163 14.78 -8.06 9.19
N PRO A 164 15.57 -8.50 10.18
CA PRO A 164 15.15 -9.56 11.10
C PRO A 164 13.82 -9.23 11.79
N PRO A 165 12.99 -10.23 12.16
CA PRO A 165 11.68 -10.00 12.78
C PRO A 165 11.69 -9.08 14.01
N ALA A 166 12.72 -9.18 14.86
CA ALA A 166 12.86 -8.34 16.05
C ALA A 166 13.07 -6.86 15.70
N GLU A 167 13.88 -6.57 14.68
CA GLU A 167 14.09 -5.20 14.21
C GLU A 167 12.82 -4.66 13.53
N ALA A 168 12.15 -5.49 12.72
CA ALA A 168 10.89 -5.12 12.09
C ALA A 168 9.78 -4.82 13.11
N LEU A 169 9.73 -5.56 14.23
CA LEU A 169 8.82 -5.31 15.34
C LEU A 169 9.09 -3.95 15.98
N MET A 170 10.35 -3.66 16.31
CA MET A 170 10.73 -2.35 16.86
C MET A 170 10.38 -1.19 15.91
N LEU A 171 10.53 -1.39 14.60
CA LEU A 171 10.16 -0.38 13.60
C LEU A 171 8.64 -0.20 13.51
N LEU A 172 7.86 -1.29 13.57
CA LEU A 172 6.40 -1.25 13.47
C LEU A 172 5.76 -0.54 14.69
N GLU A 173 6.36 -0.67 15.85
CA GLU A 173 5.91 0.01 17.06
C GLU A 173 6.19 1.51 17.03
N LYS A 174 7.32 1.92 16.45
CA LYS A 174 7.81 3.31 16.46
C LYS A 174 7.33 4.15 15.28
N ALA A 175 7.11 3.53 14.11
CA ALA A 175 6.76 4.25 12.90
C ALA A 175 5.25 4.58 12.87
N PRO A 176 4.85 5.78 12.42
CA PRO A 176 3.45 6.05 12.08
C PRO A 176 3.02 5.14 10.92
N LEU A 177 1.91 4.42 11.10
CA LEU A 177 1.35 3.59 10.04
C LEU A 177 0.54 4.47 9.07
N PRO A 178 0.56 4.17 7.76
CA PRO A 178 -0.40 4.75 6.84
C PRO A 178 -1.82 4.31 7.22
N ASP A 179 -2.80 5.21 7.11
CA ASP A 179 -4.17 4.99 7.57
C ASP A 179 -4.81 3.73 6.98
N ASP A 180 -4.56 3.46 5.69
CA ASP A 180 -5.06 2.28 4.96
C ASP A 180 -4.58 0.94 5.56
N TYR A 181 -3.52 0.98 6.37
CA TYR A 181 -2.92 -0.19 7.00
C TYR A 181 -3.16 -0.31 8.50
N ALA A 182 -3.90 0.62 9.11
CA ALA A 182 -4.15 0.63 10.55
C ALA A 182 -4.74 -0.70 11.06
N GLN A 183 -5.63 -1.31 10.28
CA GLN A 183 -6.27 -2.60 10.60
C GLN A 183 -5.29 -3.78 10.67
N TYR A 184 -4.13 -3.70 10.02
CA TYR A 184 -3.16 -4.79 9.98
C TYR A 184 -2.12 -4.71 11.11
N LYS A 185 -2.08 -3.62 11.87
CA LYS A 185 -1.04 -3.39 12.89
C LYS A 185 -0.97 -4.52 13.90
N GLN A 186 -2.08 -4.83 14.56
CA GLN A 186 -2.11 -5.83 15.63
C GLN A 186 -1.79 -7.24 15.12
N PRO A 187 -2.38 -7.72 14.00
CA PRO A 187 -1.96 -8.99 13.41
C PRO A 187 -0.48 -9.03 13.01
N LEU A 188 0.08 -7.93 12.48
CA LEU A 188 1.49 -7.84 12.10
C LEU A 188 2.43 -7.87 13.32
N VAL A 189 2.08 -7.16 14.40
CA VAL A 189 2.83 -7.21 15.67
C VAL A 189 2.90 -8.65 16.16
N LYS A 190 1.74 -9.31 16.27
CA LYS A 190 1.65 -10.69 16.76
C LYS A 190 2.40 -11.67 15.87
N LEU A 191 2.31 -11.51 14.54
CA LEU A 191 3.10 -12.28 13.58
C LEU A 191 4.60 -12.15 13.84
N LEU A 192 5.09 -10.92 14.04
CA LEU A 192 6.50 -10.65 14.26
C LEU A 192 6.98 -11.22 15.60
N GLU A 193 6.21 -11.10 16.67
CA GLU A 193 6.49 -11.71 17.97
C GLU A 193 6.66 -13.24 17.84
N LEU A 194 5.73 -13.91 17.14
CA LEU A 194 5.80 -15.35 16.90
C LEU A 194 7.05 -15.75 16.09
N LEU A 195 7.43 -14.94 15.10
CA LEU A 195 8.64 -15.18 14.31
C LEU A 195 9.93 -14.94 15.10
N VAL A 196 9.93 -13.99 16.04
CA VAL A 196 11.06 -13.76 16.97
C VAL A 196 11.25 -14.97 17.87
N GLU A 197 10.18 -15.43 18.53
CA GLU A 197 10.21 -16.60 19.41
C GLU A 197 10.69 -17.85 18.67
N TRP A 198 10.20 -18.04 17.43
CA TRP A 198 10.58 -19.18 16.62
C TRP A 198 12.06 -19.16 16.21
N ARG A 199 12.58 -18.02 15.73
CA ARG A 199 14.01 -17.93 15.37
C ARG A 199 14.95 -18.03 16.57
N GLY A 200 14.47 -17.76 17.79
CA GLY A 200 15.23 -17.96 19.03
C GLY A 200 15.27 -19.40 19.55
N THR A 201 14.48 -20.31 18.97
CA THR A 201 14.38 -21.72 19.40
C THR A 201 15.02 -22.72 18.43
N GLN A 202 15.65 -22.24 17.34
CA GLN A 202 16.50 -23.02 16.43
C GLN A 202 17.97 -22.93 16.82
#